data_AF-A0A553C7J8-F1
#
_entry.id   AF-A0A553C7J8-F1
#
_cell.length_a   1.000
_cell.length_b   1.000
_cell.length_c   1.000
_cell.angle_alpha   90.00
_cell.angle_beta   90.00
_cell.angle_gamma   90.00
#
_symmetry.space_group_name_H-M   'P 1'
#
loop_
_entity.id
_entity.type
_entity.pdbx_description
1 polymer ?
#
loop_
_entity_poly.entity_id
_entity_poly.type
_entity_poly.pdbx_seq_one_letter_code
_entity_poly.pdbx_strand_id
1 'polypeptide(L)'
;MKEFEKIEINEKSINEYSKIFIEQCKSNQFYNKNVFFTENLCGSKFNQFQVIGNLGGFPTQTEFIGDTDFFIISDFDFEELIKGNVAKKIIELEKSYNSKGRKHTKLKILTEKVLIEHIHQRCLEINDQVTLNLINDLI
;
A
#
# COMPACT_ATOMS: atom_id res chain seq x y z
N MET A 1 1.29 30.07 16.08
CA MET A 1 1.09 28.64 15.82
C MET A 1 1.38 28.41 14.34
N LYS A 2 2.30 27.52 13.97
CA LYS A 2 2.41 27.09 12.56
C LYS A 2 1.17 26.26 12.26
N GLU A 3 0.30 26.74 11.38
CA GLU A 3 -0.72 25.90 10.78
C GLU A 3 0.01 24.74 10.10
N PHE A 4 -0.26 23.52 10.54
CA PHE A 4 0.17 22.35 9.80
C PHE A 4 -0.69 22.31 8.55
N GLU A 5 -0.08 22.41 7.37
CA GLU A 5 -0.77 22.16 6.11
C GLU A 5 -1.51 20.82 6.23
N LYS A 6 -2.82 20.88 5.98
CA LYS A 6 -3.68 19.70 6.01
C LYS A 6 -3.25 18.81 4.85
N ILE A 7 -2.89 17.57 5.14
CA ILE A 7 -2.58 16.58 4.10
C ILE A 7 -3.90 16.15 3.50
N GLU A 8 -3.99 16.22 2.17
CA GLU A 8 -5.11 15.71 1.39
C GLU A 8 -4.65 14.45 0.66
N ILE A 9 -5.40 13.35 0.79
CA ILE A 9 -5.10 12.11 0.06
C ILE A 9 -5.87 12.13 -1.26
N ASN A 10 -5.15 12.50 -2.32
CA ASN A 10 -5.63 12.53 -3.70
C ASN A 10 -4.63 11.86 -4.67
N GLU A 11 -5.00 11.77 -5.95
CA GLU A 11 -4.19 11.16 -7.01
C GLU A 11 -2.73 11.66 -6.98
N LYS A 12 -2.55 12.98 -6.93
CA LYS A 12 -1.22 13.61 -6.93
C LYS A 12 -0.39 13.15 -5.72
N SER A 13 -0.98 13.15 -4.53
CA SER A 13 -0.29 12.72 -3.31
C SER A 13 0.09 11.22 -3.35
N ILE A 14 -0.80 10.35 -3.84
CA ILE A 14 -0.58 8.91 -3.95
C ILE A 14 0.52 8.60 -4.96
N ASN A 15 0.51 9.29 -6.10
CA ASN A 15 1.56 9.16 -7.11
C ASN A 15 2.93 9.61 -6.57
N GLU A 16 2.97 10.71 -5.80
CA GLU A 16 4.20 11.16 -5.14
C GLU A 16 4.71 10.14 -4.11
N TYR A 17 3.84 9.59 -3.26
CA TYR A 17 4.22 8.54 -2.32
C TYR A 17 4.75 7.29 -3.01
N SER A 18 4.09 6.87 -4.09
CA SER A 18 4.50 5.71 -4.90
C SER A 18 5.87 5.93 -5.55
N LYS A 19 6.11 7.13 -6.08
CA LYS A 19 7.41 7.51 -6.64
C LYS A 19 8.52 7.48 -5.59
N ILE A 20 8.29 8.10 -4.44
CA ILE A 20 9.24 8.10 -3.31
C ILE A 20 9.55 6.66 -2.87
N PHE A 21 8.54 5.80 -2.82
CA PHE A 21 8.73 4.39 -2.49
C PHE A 21 9.65 3.69 -3.49
N ILE A 22 9.38 3.82 -4.79
CA ILE A 22 10.18 3.20 -5.86
C ILE A 22 11.64 3.68 -5.78
N GLU A 23 11.87 4.99 -5.66
CA GLU A 23 13.21 5.58 -5.59
C GLU A 23 14.01 5.12 -4.37
N GLN A 24 13.34 4.88 -3.24
CA GLN A 24 13.98 4.47 -1.99
C GLN A 24 13.89 2.96 -1.74
N CYS A 25 13.44 2.19 -2.74
CA CYS A 25 13.06 0.82 -2.51
C CYS A 25 14.25 -0.10 -2.21
N LYS A 26 14.04 -1.12 -1.37
CA LYS A 26 15.01 -2.19 -1.08
C LYS A 26 14.31 -3.52 -1.32
N SER A 27 15.06 -4.55 -1.71
CA SER A 27 14.49 -5.85 -2.09
C SER A 27 13.73 -6.59 -0.97
N ASN A 28 13.90 -6.22 0.31
CA ASN A 28 13.24 -6.89 1.44
C ASN A 28 12.39 -5.92 2.32
N GLN A 29 11.74 -4.94 1.71
CA GLN A 29 11.05 -3.89 2.47
C GLN A 29 9.82 -4.34 3.27
N PHE A 30 9.28 -5.53 3.00
CA PHE A 30 8.07 -6.05 3.65
C PHE A 30 8.34 -7.00 4.82
N TYR A 31 9.60 -7.39 5.06
CA TYR A 31 9.93 -8.29 6.15
C TYR A 31 9.65 -7.66 7.51
N ASN A 32 8.86 -8.37 8.33
CA ASN A 32 8.39 -7.93 9.65
C ASN A 32 7.62 -6.59 9.58
N LYS A 33 6.74 -6.46 8.58
CA LYS A 33 5.94 -5.25 8.34
C LYS A 33 4.45 -5.52 8.31
N ASN A 34 3.70 -4.61 8.90
CA ASN A 34 2.24 -4.63 8.87
C ASN A 34 1.76 -3.97 7.57
N VAL A 35 1.07 -4.73 6.73
CA VAL A 35 0.60 -4.29 5.41
C VAL A 35 -0.93 -4.29 5.41
N PHE A 36 -1.52 -3.10 5.44
CA PHE A 36 -2.96 -2.93 5.32
C PHE A 36 -3.35 -2.80 3.85
N PHE A 37 -4.39 -3.51 3.44
CA PHE A 37 -5.01 -3.42 2.13
C PHE A 37 -6.40 -2.80 2.23
N THR A 38 -6.76 -1.91 1.29
CA THR A 38 -8.15 -1.46 1.16
C THR A 38 -9.05 -2.58 0.60
N GLU A 39 -10.33 -2.29 0.43
CA GLU A 39 -11.30 -3.23 -0.14
C GLU A 39 -11.14 -3.32 -1.66
N ASN A 40 -11.87 -4.25 -2.30
CA ASN A 40 -11.93 -4.36 -3.77
C ASN A 40 -10.58 -4.63 -4.47
N LEU A 41 -9.71 -5.41 -3.82
CA LEU A 41 -8.45 -5.86 -4.40
C LEU A 41 -8.68 -6.60 -5.72
N CYS A 42 -7.82 -6.36 -6.71
CA CYS A 42 -7.86 -7.08 -7.97
C CYS A 42 -7.44 -8.55 -7.76
N GLY A 43 -8.13 -9.46 -8.45
CA GLY A 43 -7.88 -10.89 -8.36
C GLY A 43 -8.16 -11.47 -6.96
N SER A 44 -7.37 -12.47 -6.57
CA SER A 44 -7.56 -13.18 -5.31
C SER A 44 -6.88 -12.45 -4.16
N LYS A 45 -7.68 -11.92 -3.21
CA LYS A 45 -7.18 -11.45 -1.91
C LYS A 45 -6.23 -12.44 -1.25
N PHE A 46 -6.52 -13.75 -1.36
CA PHE A 46 -5.67 -14.78 -0.78
C PHE A 46 -4.29 -14.82 -1.43
N ASN A 47 -4.20 -14.60 -2.75
CA ASN A 47 -2.91 -14.56 -3.45
C ASN A 47 -2.11 -13.34 -3.01
N GLN A 48 -2.73 -12.16 -2.93
CA GLN A 48 -2.05 -10.95 -2.43
C GLN A 48 -1.53 -11.11 -1.00
N PHE A 49 -2.33 -11.74 -0.14
CA PHE A 49 -1.93 -12.00 1.24
C PHE A 49 -0.79 -13.01 1.30
N GLN A 50 -0.85 -14.08 0.50
CA GLN A 50 0.21 -15.06 0.41
C GLN A 50 1.51 -14.45 -0.10
N VAL A 51 1.44 -13.55 -1.09
CA VAL A 51 2.60 -12.80 -1.60
C VAL A 51 3.27 -12.02 -0.47
N ILE A 52 2.51 -11.24 0.31
CA ILE A 52 3.09 -10.51 1.45
C ILE A 52 3.65 -11.48 2.51
N GLY A 53 2.96 -12.59 2.77
CA GLY A 53 3.42 -13.63 3.68
C GLY A 53 4.76 -14.25 3.25
N ASN A 54 4.96 -14.52 1.97
CA ASN A 54 6.22 -15.02 1.43
C ASN A 54 7.38 -14.02 1.61
N LEU A 55 7.07 -12.73 1.63
CA LEU A 55 8.03 -11.66 1.91
C LEU A 55 8.28 -11.44 3.41
N GLY A 56 7.67 -12.26 4.27
CA GLY A 56 7.76 -12.18 5.73
C GLY A 56 6.99 -11.01 6.34
N GLY A 57 6.01 -10.46 5.62
CA GLY A 57 5.11 -9.43 6.11
C GLY A 57 3.82 -9.99 6.71
N PHE A 58 3.04 -9.10 7.31
CA PHE A 58 1.76 -9.41 7.95
C PHE A 58 0.64 -8.65 7.23
N PRO A 59 -0.03 -9.29 6.25
CA PRO A 59 -1.12 -8.66 5.52
C PRO A 59 -2.39 -8.61 6.35
N THR A 60 -3.16 -7.53 6.24
CA THR A 60 -4.46 -7.39 6.86
C THR A 60 -5.40 -6.51 6.03
N GLN A 61 -6.70 -6.71 6.22
CA GLN A 61 -7.77 -5.86 5.72
C GLN A 61 -8.80 -5.55 6.83
N THR A 62 -8.62 -6.10 8.03
CA THR A 62 -9.60 -5.96 9.12
C THR A 62 -9.50 -4.60 9.80
N GLU A 63 -8.30 -4.23 10.26
CA GLU A 63 -8.10 -3.00 11.01
C GLU A 63 -6.85 -2.24 10.55
N PHE A 64 -7.03 -0.94 10.32
CA PHE A 64 -5.93 -0.01 10.08
C PHE A 64 -5.49 0.58 11.42
N ILE A 65 -4.34 0.14 11.91
CA ILE A 65 -3.83 0.41 13.26
C ILE A 65 -2.53 1.22 13.24
N GLY A 66 -2.21 1.88 14.35
CA GLY A 66 -1.12 2.88 14.47
C GLY A 66 0.28 2.42 14.05
N ASP A 67 0.54 1.13 14.07
CA ASP A 67 1.79 0.44 13.70
C ASP A 67 1.74 -0.17 12.28
N THR A 68 0.74 0.19 11.47
CA THR A 68 0.73 -0.14 10.04
C THR A 68 1.92 0.53 9.34
N ASP A 69 2.72 -0.24 8.62
CA ASP A 69 3.89 0.25 7.87
C ASP A 69 3.54 0.60 6.42
N PHE A 70 2.62 -0.17 5.80
CA PHE A 70 2.17 0.02 4.42
C PHE A 70 0.65 0.08 4.33
N PHE A 71 0.14 1.04 3.57
CA PHE A 71 -1.27 1.18 3.21
C PHE A 71 -1.39 1.01 1.69
N ILE A 72 -1.97 -0.10 1.27
CA ILE A 72 -2.13 -0.47 -0.13
C ILE A 72 -3.56 -0.14 -0.55
N ILE A 73 -3.69 0.78 -1.50
CA ILE A 73 -4.95 1.19 -2.11
C ILE A 73 -5.19 0.28 -3.31
N SER A 74 -6.32 -0.44 -3.34
CA SER A 74 -6.72 -1.24 -4.50
C SER A 74 -6.84 -0.38 -5.74
N ASP A 75 -6.60 -0.97 -6.92
CA ASP A 75 -6.70 -0.22 -8.17
C ASP A 75 -8.13 0.31 -8.37
N PHE A 76 -9.15 -0.45 -7.94
CA PHE A 76 -10.55 0.00 -7.93
C PHE A 76 -10.77 1.25 -7.07
N ASP A 77 -10.32 1.25 -5.82
CA ASP A 77 -10.51 2.40 -4.92
C ASP A 77 -9.71 3.62 -5.41
N PHE A 78 -8.57 3.40 -6.08
CA PHE A 78 -7.78 4.47 -6.69
C PHE A 78 -8.48 5.09 -7.91
N GLU A 79 -9.06 4.27 -8.79
CA GLU A 79 -9.84 4.76 -9.94
C GLU A 79 -11.08 5.53 -9.50
N GLU A 80 -11.80 5.04 -8.48
CA GLU A 80 -12.96 5.74 -7.92
C GLU A 80 -12.56 7.08 -7.29
N LEU A 81 -11.41 7.14 -6.61
CA LEU A 81 -10.88 8.37 -6.07
C LEU A 81 -10.61 9.41 -7.16
N ILE A 82 -10.05 9.02 -8.31
CA ILE A 82 -9.81 9.93 -9.46
C ILE A 82 -11.14 10.49 -10.00
N LYS A 83 -12.22 9.71 -9.94
CA LYS A 83 -13.58 10.14 -10.32
C LYS A 83 -14.27 11.00 -9.25
N GLY A 84 -13.65 11.21 -8.09
CA GLY A 84 -14.19 11.97 -6.96
C GLY A 84 -14.94 11.12 -5.92
N ASN A 85 -14.97 9.81 -6.07
CA ASN A 85 -15.59 8.87 -5.13
C ASN A 85 -14.54 8.33 -4.16
N VAL A 86 -14.46 8.91 -2.97
CA VAL A 86 -13.41 8.56 -2.01
C VAL A 86 -13.85 7.39 -1.11
N ALA A 87 -13.12 6.27 -1.17
CA ALA A 87 -13.35 5.12 -0.31
C ALA A 87 -13.23 5.48 1.18
N LYS A 88 -14.07 4.88 2.03
CA LYS A 88 -14.11 5.15 3.48
C LYS A 88 -12.74 5.01 4.15
N LYS A 89 -11.95 4.02 3.75
CA LYS A 89 -10.60 3.78 4.30
C LYS A 89 -9.60 4.87 3.93
N ILE A 90 -9.73 5.50 2.77
CA ILE A 90 -8.90 6.65 2.38
C ILE A 90 -9.29 7.89 3.21
N ILE A 91 -10.58 8.09 3.48
CA ILE A 91 -11.05 9.16 4.38
C ILE A 91 -10.52 8.94 5.81
N GLU A 92 -10.53 7.70 6.31
CA GLU A 92 -9.96 7.34 7.62
C GLU A 92 -8.45 7.60 7.69
N LEU A 93 -7.72 7.26 6.62
CA LEU A 93 -6.30 7.53 6.46
C LEU A 93 -5.99 9.04 6.52
N GLU A 94 -6.72 9.85 5.74
CA GLU A 94 -6.56 11.31 5.75
C GLU A 94 -6.84 11.91 7.14
N LYS A 95 -7.90 11.46 7.81
CA LYS A 95 -8.20 11.86 9.19
C LYS A 95 -7.07 11.49 10.16
N SER A 96 -6.46 10.33 9.97
CA SER A 96 -5.34 9.86 10.80
C SER A 96 -4.11 10.76 10.65
N TYR A 97 -3.71 11.09 9.41
CA TYR A 97 -2.59 12.00 9.13
C TYR A 97 -2.78 13.38 9.74
N ASN A 98 -4.00 13.91 9.67
CA ASN A 98 -4.32 15.25 10.15
C ASN A 98 -4.64 15.30 11.67
N SER A 99 -4.63 14.16 12.35
CA SER A 99 -4.92 14.09 13.79
C SER A 99 -3.75 14.61 14.65
N LYS A 100 -4.08 15.24 15.79
CA LYS A 100 -3.06 15.71 16.75
C LYS A 100 -2.31 14.50 17.32
N GLY A 101 -0.98 14.49 17.18
CA GLY A 101 -0.11 13.39 17.62
C GLY A 101 0.58 12.61 16.50
N ARG A 102 0.21 12.86 15.21
CA ARG A 102 0.83 12.25 14.01
C ARG A 102 1.13 10.76 14.20
N LYS A 103 0.07 9.94 14.35
CA LYS A 103 0.23 8.50 14.16
C LYS A 103 0.65 8.26 12.70
N HIS A 104 1.42 7.20 12.43
CA HIS A 104 1.81 6.81 11.05
C HIS A 104 2.86 7.71 10.33
N THR A 105 3.79 8.34 11.05
CA THR A 105 4.86 9.17 10.42
C THR A 105 5.78 8.43 9.45
N LYS A 106 5.79 7.10 9.49
CA LYS A 106 6.60 6.23 8.60
C LYS A 106 5.74 5.41 7.63
N LEU A 107 4.44 5.63 7.60
CA LEU A 107 3.53 4.90 6.74
C LEU A 107 3.83 5.20 5.27
N LYS A 108 3.90 4.14 4.49
CA LYS A 108 4.03 4.20 3.03
C LYS A 108 2.67 3.93 2.41
N ILE A 109 2.24 4.79 1.50
CA ILE A 109 0.98 4.64 0.77
C ILE A 109 1.33 4.26 -0.67
N LEU A 110 0.76 3.16 -1.15
CA LEU A 110 0.99 2.64 -2.49
C LEU A 110 -0.34 2.25 -3.12
N THR A 111 -0.41 2.31 -4.45
CA THR A 111 -1.44 1.58 -5.19
C THR A 111 -1.06 0.10 -5.28
N GLU A 112 -2.07 -0.76 -5.42
CA GLU A 112 -1.93 -2.19 -5.69
C GLU A 112 -1.04 -2.46 -6.90
N LYS A 113 -1.24 -1.74 -8.01
CA LYS A 113 -0.36 -1.81 -9.19
C LYS A 113 1.12 -1.65 -8.85
N VAL A 114 1.48 -0.56 -8.16
CA VAL A 114 2.87 -0.26 -7.76
C VAL A 114 3.46 -1.35 -6.85
N LEU A 115 2.65 -1.90 -5.94
CA LEU A 115 3.06 -3.03 -5.10
C LEU A 115 3.39 -4.26 -5.96
N ILE A 116 2.48 -4.64 -6.86
CA ILE A 116 2.61 -5.81 -7.73
C ILE A 116 3.84 -5.68 -8.62
N GLU A 117 4.01 -4.53 -9.29
CA GLU A 117 5.16 -4.25 -10.15
C GLU A 117 6.48 -4.35 -9.38
N HIS A 118 6.55 -3.78 -8.18
CA HIS A 118 7.75 -3.86 -7.35
C HIS A 118 8.10 -5.31 -6.97
N ILE A 119 7.11 -6.09 -6.53
CA ILE A 119 7.34 -7.48 -6.13
C ILE A 119 7.69 -8.35 -7.34
N HIS A 120 7.04 -8.12 -8.49
CA HIS A 120 7.37 -8.80 -9.74
C HIS A 120 8.85 -8.61 -10.09
N GLN A 121 9.35 -7.37 -10.09
CA GLN A 121 10.76 -7.08 -10.38
C GLN A 121 11.70 -7.75 -9.38
N ARG A 122 11.41 -7.66 -8.08
CA ARG A 122 12.19 -8.35 -7.05
C ARG A 122 12.25 -9.86 -7.31
N CYS A 123 11.13 -10.49 -7.64
CA CYS A 123 11.08 -11.93 -7.88
C CYS A 123 11.96 -12.34 -9.07
N LEU A 124 12.00 -11.53 -10.13
CA LEU A 124 12.90 -11.74 -11.25
C LEU A 124 14.37 -11.57 -10.85
N GLU A 125 14.69 -10.54 -10.07
CA GLU A 125 16.07 -10.25 -9.60
C GLU A 125 16.67 -11.39 -8.77
N ILE A 126 15.88 -11.99 -7.87
CA ILE A 126 16.36 -13.04 -6.96
C ILE A 126 15.92 -14.45 -7.36
N ASN A 127 15.24 -14.59 -8.50
CA ASN A 127 14.69 -15.83 -9.02
C ASN A 127 13.71 -16.54 -8.05
N ASP A 128 12.83 -15.78 -7.39
CA ASP A 128 11.77 -16.30 -6.51
C ASP A 128 10.55 -16.75 -7.33
N GLN A 129 10.62 -17.98 -7.84
CA GLN A 129 9.59 -18.54 -8.73
C GLN A 129 8.24 -18.78 -8.03
N VAL A 130 8.25 -19.04 -6.72
CA VAL A 130 7.00 -19.31 -5.97
C VAL A 130 6.17 -18.04 -5.86
N THR A 131 6.79 -16.94 -5.45
CA THR A 131 6.10 -15.64 -5.35
C THR A 131 5.80 -15.08 -6.73
N LEU A 132 6.66 -15.29 -7.73
CA LEU A 132 6.44 -14.85 -9.11
C LEU A 132 5.16 -15.44 -9.71
N ASN A 133 4.90 -16.73 -9.50
CA ASN A 133 3.69 -17.38 -10.00
C ASN A 133 2.42 -16.75 -9.41
N LEU A 134 2.42 -16.46 -8.10
CA LEU A 134 1.29 -15.80 -7.45
C LEU A 134 1.05 -14.38 -7.97
N ILE A 135 2.14 -13.65 -8.28
CA ILE A 135 2.06 -12.32 -8.89
C ILE A 135 1.51 -12.39 -10.31
N ASN A 136 1.91 -13.38 -11.11
CA ASN A 136 1.41 -13.54 -12.48
C ASN A 136 -0.09 -13.86 -12.52
N ASP A 137 -0.63 -14.48 -11.48
CA ASP A 137 -2.09 -14.71 -11.35
C ASP A 137 -2.87 -13.42 -10.97
N LEU A 138 -2.17 -12.32 -10.67
CA LEU A 138 -2.74 -11.03 -10.28
C LEU A 138 -2.60 -9.94 -11.36
N ILE A 139 -1.88 -10.22 -12.46
CA ILE A 139 -1.66 -9.33 -13.61
C ILE A 139 -2.57 -9.77 -14.76
#